data_AF-A0A416A0C5-F1
#
_entry.id   AF-A0A416A0C5-F1
#
_cell.length_a   1.000
_cell.length_b   1.000
_cell.length_c   1.000
_cell.angle_alpha   90.00
_cell.angle_beta   90.00
_cell.angle_gamma   90.00
#
_symmetry.space_group_name_H-M   'P 1'
#
loop_
_entity.id
_entity.type
_entity.pdbx_description
1 polymer ?
#
loop_
_entity_poly.entity_id
_entity_poly.type
_entity_poly.pdbx_seq_one_letter_code
_entity_poly.pdbx_strand_id
1 'polypeptide(L)'
;MGKLKINKSALNRAIDSAADKATQKLISAGDKAQKEIRKKYTENWFLNKSDTMSSALRYKHRIRKHHDKTVISFNSYVDMGSFSANVLANDRSIYEWKERYGAGIDPPAYLLDLQWNQGIHGLPAVWTRPNYRFGQMANGVQKYWYNPYFNQGVPMSAYVRSGFASEWENTVLSYL
;
A
#
# COMPACT_ATOMS: atom_id res chain seq x y z
N MET A 1 -2.73 54.08 -30.59
CA MET A 1 -2.83 53.06 -29.52
C MET A 1 -3.86 52.02 -29.93
N GLY A 2 -3.48 50.74 -30.01
CA GLY A 2 -4.41 49.65 -30.31
C GLY A 2 -5.24 49.27 -29.08
N LYS A 3 -6.55 49.08 -29.24
CA LYS A 3 -7.45 48.55 -28.20
C LYS A 3 -7.86 47.14 -28.59
N LEU A 4 -7.52 46.15 -27.76
CA LEU A 4 -7.99 44.77 -27.91
C LEU A 4 -9.28 44.58 -27.10
N LYS A 5 -10.38 44.24 -27.76
CA LYS A 5 -11.65 43.93 -27.10
C LYS A 5 -11.81 42.40 -27.06
N ILE A 6 -11.70 41.81 -25.88
CA ILE A 6 -11.92 40.37 -25.68
C ILE A 6 -13.33 40.16 -25.11
N ASN A 7 -14.08 39.24 -25.71
CA ASN A 7 -15.38 38.85 -25.19
C ASN A 7 -15.22 38.06 -23.89
N LYS A 8 -15.98 38.40 -22.84
CA LYS A 8 -15.96 37.73 -21.52
C LYS A 8 -16.12 36.20 -21.62
N SER A 9 -16.97 35.71 -22.53
CA SER A 9 -17.16 34.27 -22.75
C SER A 9 -15.94 33.58 -23.37
N ALA A 10 -15.16 34.29 -24.19
CA ALA A 10 -13.93 33.77 -24.77
C ALA A 10 -12.81 33.74 -23.71
N LEU A 11 -12.74 34.79 -22.88
CA LEU A 11 -11.82 34.83 -21.75
C LEU A 11 -12.09 33.69 -20.74
N ASN A 12 -13.35 33.50 -20.35
CA ASN A 12 -13.73 32.43 -19.43
C ASN A 12 -13.37 31.04 -19.99
N ARG A 13 -13.68 30.76 -21.26
CA ARG A 13 -13.30 29.49 -21.91
C ARG A 13 -11.78 29.25 -21.91
N ALA A 14 -10.98 30.29 -22.12
CA ALA A 14 -9.53 30.18 -22.07
C ALA A 14 -9.03 29.88 -20.65
N ILE A 15 -9.61 30.55 -19.64
CA ILE A 15 -9.32 30.30 -18.22
C ILE A 15 -9.69 28.86 -17.84
N ASP A 16 -10.89 28.41 -18.21
CA ASP A 16 -11.37 27.05 -17.92
C ASP A 16 -10.46 25.99 -18.57
N SER A 17 -10.08 26.19 -19.83
CA SER A 17 -9.16 25.28 -20.53
C SER A 17 -7.77 25.23 -19.88
N ALA A 18 -7.24 26.37 -19.45
CA ALA A 18 -5.96 26.42 -18.75
C ALA A 18 -6.05 25.71 -17.38
N ALA A 19 -7.14 25.92 -16.65
CA ALA A 19 -7.40 25.28 -15.36
C ALA A 19 -7.54 23.75 -15.49
N ASP A 20 -8.25 23.27 -16.50
CA ASP A 20 -8.38 21.83 -16.77
C ASP A 20 -7.04 21.21 -17.14
N LYS A 21 -6.21 21.88 -17.96
CA LYS A 21 -4.85 21.41 -18.28
C LYS A 21 -3.96 21.32 -17.03
N ALA A 22 -3.99 22.34 -16.18
CA ALA A 22 -3.24 22.34 -14.92
C ALA A 22 -3.72 21.21 -13.99
N THR A 23 -5.03 21.00 -13.91
CA THR A 23 -5.64 19.91 -13.13
C THR A 23 -5.17 18.54 -13.62
N GLN A 24 -5.15 18.31 -14.93
CA GLN A 24 -4.69 17.03 -15.49
C GLN A 24 -3.20 16.77 -15.23
N LYS A 25 -2.35 17.81 -15.27
CA LYS A 25 -0.94 17.69 -14.89
C LYS A 25 -0.79 17.27 -13.42
N LEU A 26 -1.53 17.92 -12.52
CA LEU A 26 -1.52 17.58 -11.09
C LEU A 26 -2.03 16.15 -10.83
N ILE A 27 -3.06 15.70 -11.54
CA ILE A 27 -3.54 14.32 -11.47
C ILE A 27 -2.45 13.33 -11.90
N SER A 28 -1.83 13.58 -13.05
CA SER A 28 -0.76 12.71 -13.57
C SER A 28 0.43 12.63 -12.62
N ALA A 29 0.88 13.78 -12.08
CA ALA A 29 1.95 13.84 -11.11
C ALA A 29 1.59 13.12 -9.79
N GLY A 30 0.38 13.35 -9.27
CA GLY A 30 -0.13 12.69 -8.07
C GLY A 30 -0.28 11.18 -8.23
N ASP A 31 -0.78 10.69 -9.37
CA ASP A 31 -0.90 9.25 -9.63
C ASP A 31 0.48 8.57 -9.68
N LYS A 32 1.50 9.24 -10.24
CA LYS A 32 2.88 8.73 -10.25
C LYS A 32 3.47 8.71 -8.85
N ALA A 33 3.40 9.82 -8.13
CA ALA A 33 3.89 9.94 -6.76
C ALA A 33 3.23 8.91 -5.83
N GLN A 34 1.92 8.71 -5.96
CA GLN A 34 1.17 7.77 -5.15
C GLN A 34 1.66 6.33 -5.37
N LYS A 35 1.86 5.94 -6.63
CA LYS A 35 2.37 4.60 -6.98
C LYS A 35 3.76 4.38 -6.44
N GLU A 36 4.66 5.34 -6.63
CA GLU A 36 6.04 5.24 -6.18
C GLU A 36 6.13 5.10 -4.67
N ILE A 37 5.55 6.04 -3.92
CA ILE A 37 5.65 6.07 -2.46
C ILE A 37 4.97 4.84 -1.86
N ARG A 38 3.75 4.50 -2.32
CA ARG A 38 3.05 3.32 -1.79
C ARG A 38 3.81 2.03 -2.05
N LYS A 39 4.38 1.86 -3.25
CA LYS A 39 5.18 0.69 -3.59
C LYS A 39 6.43 0.63 -2.71
N LYS A 40 7.22 1.71 -2.68
CA LYS A 40 8.46 1.83 -1.88
C LYS A 40 8.22 1.48 -0.41
N TYR A 41 7.26 2.13 0.24
CA TYR A 41 7.02 1.90 1.67
C TYR A 41 6.37 0.56 1.97
N THR A 42 5.57 0.02 1.04
CA THR A 42 5.04 -1.35 1.16
C THR A 42 6.19 -2.36 1.10
N GLU A 43 7.03 -2.29 0.08
CA GLU A 43 8.16 -3.21 -0.11
C GLU A 43 9.23 -3.05 0.96
N ASN A 44 9.55 -1.84 1.39
CA ASN A 44 10.50 -1.61 2.48
C ASN A 44 10.02 -2.18 3.81
N TRP A 45 8.70 -2.16 4.05
CA TRP A 45 8.14 -2.77 5.25
C TRP A 45 8.34 -4.30 5.24
N PHE A 46 8.21 -4.93 4.07
CA PHE A 46 8.61 -6.31 3.87
C PHE A 46 10.13 -6.42 3.70
N LEU A 47 10.89 -6.59 4.79
CA LEU A 47 12.37 -6.63 4.82
C LEU A 47 13.07 -7.50 3.73
N ASN A 48 12.37 -8.47 3.13
CA ASN A 48 12.84 -9.31 2.03
C ASN A 48 12.42 -8.83 0.62
N LYS A 49 11.89 -7.60 0.49
CA LYS A 49 11.33 -7.03 -0.74
C LYS A 49 10.23 -7.89 -1.36
N SER A 50 9.40 -8.54 -0.51
CA SER A 50 8.25 -9.29 -1.02
C SER A 50 7.28 -8.32 -1.69
N ASP A 51 6.92 -8.64 -2.94
CA ASP A 51 6.04 -7.84 -3.77
C ASP A 51 4.59 -8.35 -3.77
N THR A 52 4.27 -9.42 -3.04
CA THR A 52 2.92 -10.01 -2.93
C THR A 52 1.85 -8.95 -2.63
N MET A 53 2.15 -8.05 -1.70
CA MET A 53 1.25 -6.95 -1.31
C MET A 53 1.33 -5.78 -2.28
N SER A 54 2.53 -5.40 -2.73
CA SER A 54 2.72 -4.23 -3.62
C SER A 54 2.11 -4.46 -5.01
N SER A 55 2.14 -5.70 -5.51
CA SER A 55 1.51 -6.13 -6.77
C SER A 55 -0.03 -6.15 -6.70
N ALA A 56 -0.58 -6.33 -5.50
CA ALA A 56 -2.02 -6.25 -5.25
C ALA A 56 -2.51 -4.81 -5.02
N LEU A 57 -1.63 -3.81 -4.95
CA LEU A 57 -2.04 -2.42 -4.80
C LEU A 57 -2.81 -1.92 -6.02
N ARG A 58 -3.89 -1.20 -5.74
CA ARG A 58 -4.68 -0.46 -6.73
C ARG A 58 -4.75 1.00 -6.31
N TYR A 59 -4.83 1.86 -7.30
CA TYR A 59 -4.72 3.30 -7.17
C TYR A 59 -5.93 3.95 -7.84
N LYS A 60 -6.52 4.95 -7.20
CA LYS A 60 -7.60 5.74 -7.74
C LYS A 60 -7.53 7.16 -7.21
N HIS A 61 -7.89 8.12 -8.04
CA HIS A 61 -8.13 9.50 -7.59
C HIS A 61 -9.61 9.84 -7.70
N ARG A 62 -10.03 10.87 -6.96
CA ARG A 62 -11.36 11.45 -7.04
C ARG A 62 -11.25 12.97 -7.09
N ILE A 63 -11.97 13.57 -8.03
CA ILE A 63 -12.05 15.02 -8.16
C ILE A 63 -13.38 15.49 -7.56
N ARG A 64 -13.33 16.53 -6.73
CA ARG A 64 -14.50 17.27 -6.26
C ARG A 64 -14.31 18.74 -6.60
N LYS A 65 -15.15 19.25 -7.50
CA LYS A 65 -15.20 20.67 -7.83
C LYS A 65 -16.16 21.36 -6.87
N HIS A 66 -15.68 22.36 -6.15
CA HIS A 66 -16.46 23.31 -5.36
C HIS A 66 -16.48 24.66 -6.08
N HIS A 67 -17.34 25.58 -5.63
CA HIS A 67 -17.46 26.91 -6.21
C HIS A 67 -16.15 27.72 -6.18
N ASP A 68 -15.32 27.49 -5.16
CA ASP A 68 -14.10 28.24 -4.86
C ASP A 68 -12.81 27.42 -5.04
N LYS A 69 -12.91 26.09 -5.13
CA LYS A 69 -11.74 25.20 -5.19
C LYS A 69 -12.02 23.88 -5.87
N THR A 70 -10.96 23.26 -6.40
CA THR A 70 -10.99 21.86 -6.83
C THR A 70 -10.15 21.04 -5.87
N VAL A 71 -10.75 19.99 -5.29
CA VAL A 71 -10.06 19.04 -4.41
C VAL A 71 -9.81 17.75 -5.20
N ILE A 72 -8.55 17.34 -5.27
CA ILE A 72 -8.14 16.05 -5.85
C ILE A 72 -7.70 15.15 -4.70
N SER A 73 -8.40 14.04 -4.49
CA SER A 73 -8.08 13.06 -3.45
C SER A 73 -7.48 11.80 -4.06
N PHE A 74 -6.30 11.40 -3.61
CA PHE A 74 -5.60 10.20 -4.06
C PHE A 74 -5.77 9.08 -3.04
N ASN A 75 -6.25 7.92 -3.48
CA ASN A 75 -6.58 6.78 -2.62
C ASN A 75 -5.97 5.50 -3.19
N SER A 76 -5.47 4.63 -2.32
CA SER A 76 -5.00 3.29 -2.71
C SER A 76 -5.63 2.25 -1.80
N TYR A 77 -5.77 1.04 -2.33
CA TYR A 77 -6.30 -0.11 -1.60
C TYR A 77 -5.61 -1.39 -2.08
N VAL A 78 -5.72 -2.44 -1.27
CA VAL A 78 -5.28 -3.79 -1.64
C VAL A 78 -6.44 -4.49 -2.32
N ASP A 79 -6.23 -4.99 -3.53
CA ASP A 79 -7.18 -5.84 -4.23
C ASP A 79 -7.12 -7.25 -3.66
N MET A 80 -8.14 -7.64 -2.90
CA MET A 80 -8.14 -8.93 -2.18
C MET A 80 -8.13 -10.14 -3.11
N GLY A 81 -8.69 -10.05 -4.32
CA GLY A 81 -8.64 -11.13 -5.29
C GLY A 81 -7.21 -11.35 -5.78
N SER A 82 -6.55 -10.27 -6.16
CA SER A 82 -5.15 -10.26 -6.62
C SER A 82 -4.20 -10.68 -5.50
N PHE A 83 -4.40 -10.15 -4.28
CA PHE A 83 -3.61 -10.52 -3.12
C PHE A 83 -3.74 -12.02 -2.80
N SER A 84 -4.97 -12.54 -2.79
CA SER A 84 -5.21 -13.97 -2.55
C SER A 84 -4.51 -14.84 -3.58
N ALA A 85 -4.65 -14.52 -4.87
CA ALA A 85 -3.96 -15.25 -5.94
C ALA A 85 -2.43 -15.25 -5.75
N ASN A 86 -1.85 -14.12 -5.37
CA ASN A 86 -0.41 -14.00 -5.11
C ASN A 86 0.03 -14.79 -3.88
N VAL A 87 -0.75 -14.78 -2.79
CA VAL A 87 -0.45 -15.59 -1.59
C VAL A 87 -0.48 -17.08 -1.93
N LEU A 88 -1.50 -17.58 -2.64
CA LEU A 88 -1.55 -18.99 -3.06
C LEU A 88 -0.36 -19.41 -3.93
N ALA A 89 0.12 -18.49 -4.79
CA ALA A 89 1.26 -18.76 -5.66
C ALA A 89 2.58 -18.81 -4.88
N ASN A 90 2.72 -18.01 -3.83
CA ASN A 90 3.97 -17.83 -3.08
C ASN A 90 4.12 -18.79 -1.88
N ASP A 91 3.05 -19.07 -1.12
CA ASP A 91 3.08 -20.00 0.01
C ASP A 91 1.68 -20.57 0.35
N ARG A 92 1.54 -21.90 0.29
CA ARG A 92 0.29 -22.62 0.58
C ARG A 92 0.15 -23.03 2.05
N SER A 93 1.18 -22.85 2.87
CA SER A 93 1.24 -23.36 4.24
C SER A 93 0.05 -22.94 5.11
N ILE A 94 -0.44 -21.72 4.96
CA ILE A 94 -1.60 -21.23 5.72
C ILE A 94 -2.93 -21.85 5.28
N TYR A 95 -3.06 -22.18 3.99
CA TYR A 95 -4.22 -22.88 3.46
C TYR A 95 -4.25 -24.33 3.94
N GLU A 96 -3.09 -24.99 3.93
CA GLU A 96 -2.93 -26.34 4.47
C GLU A 96 -3.18 -26.38 5.99
N TRP A 97 -2.75 -25.36 6.73
CA TRP A 97 -3.05 -25.21 8.15
C TRP A 97 -4.56 -25.08 8.38
N LYS A 98 -5.22 -24.20 7.62
CA LYS A 98 -6.68 -24.01 7.70
C LYS A 98 -7.41 -25.33 7.48
N GLU A 99 -7.04 -26.07 6.43
CA GLU A 99 -7.65 -27.35 6.09
C GLU A 99 -7.42 -28.39 7.19
N ARG A 100 -6.17 -28.55 7.63
CA ARG A 100 -5.79 -29.51 8.68
C ARG A 100 -6.56 -29.32 9.98
N TYR A 101 -6.83 -28.08 10.37
CA TYR A 101 -7.47 -27.75 11.64
C TYR A 101 -8.94 -27.34 11.51
N GLY A 102 -9.53 -27.44 10.30
CA GLY A 102 -10.93 -27.07 10.05
C GLY A 102 -11.24 -25.62 10.42
N ALA A 103 -10.28 -24.70 10.26
CA ALA A 103 -10.42 -23.34 10.74
C ALA A 103 -11.39 -22.52 9.88
N GLY A 104 -12.36 -21.84 10.51
CA GLY A 104 -13.34 -20.98 9.85
C GLY A 104 -12.81 -19.62 9.37
N ILE A 105 -11.49 -19.47 9.23
CA ILE A 105 -10.84 -18.20 8.84
C ILE A 105 -10.62 -18.13 7.33
N ASP A 106 -10.64 -16.91 6.78
CA ASP A 106 -10.14 -16.64 5.43
C ASP A 106 -8.62 -16.33 5.49
N PRO A 107 -7.74 -17.17 4.93
CA PRO A 107 -6.30 -17.03 5.12
C PRO A 107 -5.72 -15.69 4.62
N PRO A 108 -6.12 -15.16 3.44
CA PRO A 108 -5.71 -13.83 2.97
C PRO A 108 -6.14 -12.71 3.89
N ALA A 109 -7.42 -12.68 4.30
CA ALA A 109 -7.91 -11.65 5.20
C ALA A 109 -7.21 -11.71 6.57
N TYR A 110 -6.93 -12.91 7.08
CA TYR A 110 -6.20 -13.10 8.32
C TYR A 110 -4.73 -12.63 8.21
N LEU A 111 -4.03 -12.98 7.12
CA LEU A 111 -2.67 -12.50 6.86
C LEU A 111 -2.63 -10.97 6.71
N LEU A 112 -3.59 -10.40 5.98
CA LEU A 112 -3.69 -8.97 5.82
C LEU A 112 -3.96 -8.29 7.16
N ASP A 113 -4.86 -8.81 7.99
CA ASP A 113 -5.14 -8.23 9.32
C ASP A 113 -3.91 -8.25 10.22
N LEU A 114 -3.21 -9.39 10.26
CA LEU A 114 -1.95 -9.52 10.99
C LEU A 114 -0.89 -8.52 10.50
N GLN A 115 -0.68 -8.39 9.20
CA GLN A 115 0.37 -7.51 8.64
C GLN A 115 -0.02 -6.03 8.68
N TRP A 116 -1.24 -5.71 8.26
CA TRP A 116 -1.73 -4.34 8.04
C TRP A 116 -2.11 -3.62 9.33
N ASN A 117 -2.79 -4.33 10.24
CA ASN A 117 -3.34 -3.76 11.47
C ASN A 117 -2.47 -4.07 12.68
N GLN A 118 -1.88 -5.27 12.75
CA GLN A 118 -1.12 -5.71 13.92
C GLN A 118 0.41 -5.63 13.74
N GLY A 119 0.89 -5.41 12.51
CA GLY A 119 2.32 -5.39 12.19
C GLY A 119 3.02 -6.76 12.33
N ILE A 120 2.26 -7.85 12.41
CA ILE A 120 2.78 -9.20 12.64
C ILE A 120 3.16 -9.83 11.28
N HIS A 121 4.44 -10.16 11.12
CA HIS A 121 4.90 -11.10 10.11
C HIS A 121 4.79 -12.54 10.66
N GLY A 122 4.52 -13.52 9.80
CA GLY A 122 4.17 -14.89 10.18
C GLY A 122 4.95 -15.48 11.38
N LEU A 123 4.16 -16.09 12.28
CA LEU A 123 4.49 -16.81 13.52
C LEU A 123 4.67 -15.99 14.82
N PRO A 124 4.17 -16.51 15.97
CA PRO A 124 4.23 -15.85 17.27
C PRO A 124 5.66 -15.57 17.75
N ALA A 125 5.84 -14.51 18.54
CA ALA A 125 7.11 -14.06 19.14
C ALA A 125 7.94 -15.19 19.76
N VAL A 126 7.22 -16.09 20.40
CA VAL A 126 7.74 -17.23 21.14
C VAL A 126 6.94 -18.44 20.70
N TRP A 127 7.64 -19.46 20.22
CA TRP A 127 7.03 -20.71 19.80
C TRP A 127 7.39 -21.83 20.79
N THR A 128 6.37 -22.49 21.35
CA THR A 128 6.54 -23.55 22.35
C THR A 128 6.71 -24.95 21.75
N ARG A 129 6.59 -25.08 20.41
CA ARG A 129 6.75 -26.33 19.64
C ARG A 129 7.26 -26.06 18.21
N PRO A 130 8.53 -25.65 18.03
CA PRO A 130 9.06 -25.34 16.70
C PRO A 130 9.14 -26.61 15.82
N ASN A 131 8.79 -26.46 14.54
CA ASN A 131 8.99 -27.49 13.52
C ASN A 131 10.46 -27.48 13.07
N TYR A 132 11.10 -28.65 13.00
CA TYR A 132 12.51 -28.80 12.60
C TYR A 132 12.84 -28.19 11.23
N ARG A 133 11.86 -28.07 10.32
CA ARG A 133 12.01 -27.47 8.99
C ARG A 133 12.09 -25.93 9.00
N PHE A 134 11.78 -25.29 10.12
CA PHE A 134 11.80 -23.84 10.29
C PHE A 134 12.85 -23.41 11.34
N GLY A 135 14.02 -24.04 11.30
CA GLY A 135 15.22 -23.50 11.97
C GLY A 135 15.63 -24.14 13.29
N GLN A 136 15.44 -25.45 13.49
CA GLN A 136 16.23 -26.17 14.51
C GLN A 136 17.45 -26.85 13.89
N MET A 137 18.63 -26.61 14.49
CA MET A 137 19.75 -27.56 14.41
C MET A 137 19.33 -28.86 15.10
N ALA A 138 19.77 -30.00 14.60
CA ALA A 138 19.33 -31.37 14.91
C ALA A 138 19.41 -31.83 16.39
N ASN A 139 19.74 -30.95 17.34
CA ASN A 139 20.22 -31.31 18.66
C ASN A 139 19.30 -30.86 19.82
N GLY A 140 18.04 -30.53 19.57
CA GLY A 140 16.93 -30.81 20.50
C GLY A 140 16.87 -30.18 21.90
N VAL A 141 17.44 -28.99 22.18
CA VAL A 141 17.37 -28.41 23.57
C VAL A 141 16.50 -27.14 23.73
N GLN A 142 15.99 -26.52 22.66
CA GLN A 142 15.18 -25.29 22.81
C GLN A 142 13.68 -25.55 22.89
N LYS A 143 13.12 -25.46 24.10
CA LYS A 143 11.68 -25.50 24.42
C LYS A 143 10.93 -24.23 23.99
N TYR A 144 11.69 -23.16 23.74
CA TYR A 144 11.22 -21.87 23.25
C TYR A 144 12.13 -21.44 22.10
N TRP A 145 11.53 -21.11 20.97
CA TRP A 145 12.21 -20.46 19.86
C TRP A 145 11.68 -19.03 19.74
N TYR A 146 12.59 -18.06 19.79
CA TYR A 146 12.29 -16.65 19.57
C TYR A 146 12.35 -16.36 18.07
N ASN A 147 11.24 -15.87 17.51
CA ASN A 147 11.16 -15.58 16.09
C ASN A 147 11.94 -14.29 15.77
N PRO A 148 13.10 -14.35 15.09
CA PRO A 148 13.88 -13.16 14.75
C PRO A 148 13.18 -12.29 13.69
N TYR A 149 12.08 -12.76 13.10
CA TYR A 149 11.22 -12.06 12.15
C TYR A 149 9.91 -11.57 12.76
N PHE A 150 9.73 -11.75 14.07
CA PHE A 150 8.66 -11.11 14.81
C PHE A 150 8.97 -9.63 14.95
N ASN A 151 8.65 -8.88 13.90
CA ASN A 151 8.74 -7.44 13.90
C ASN A 151 7.48 -6.88 14.56
N GLN A 152 7.31 -7.11 15.86
CA GLN A 152 6.30 -6.39 16.64
C GLN A 152 6.68 -4.91 16.65
N GLY A 153 6.05 -4.14 15.79
CA GLY A 153 6.33 -2.72 15.63
C GLY A 153 5.16 -1.98 15.04
N VAL A 154 5.41 -0.77 14.52
CA VAL A 154 4.40 0.09 13.90
C VAL A 154 3.62 -0.69 12.83
N PRO A 155 2.27 -0.74 12.91
CA PRO A 155 1.44 -1.39 11.90
C PRO A 155 1.84 -0.92 10.49
N MET A 156 1.83 -1.82 9.50
CA MET A 156 2.19 -1.46 8.12
C MET A 156 1.37 -0.25 7.63
N SER A 157 0.09 -0.19 8.00
CA SER A 157 -0.78 0.94 7.71
C SER A 157 -0.26 2.29 8.24
N ALA A 158 0.33 2.29 9.44
CA ALA A 158 0.92 3.47 10.06
C ALA A 158 2.30 3.81 9.46
N TYR A 159 3.14 2.81 9.19
CA TYR A 159 4.44 3.00 8.54
C TYR A 159 4.29 3.61 7.14
N VAL A 160 3.40 3.03 6.32
CA VAL A 160 3.14 3.53 4.96
C VAL A 160 2.48 4.91 5.01
N ARG A 161 1.59 5.18 5.98
CA ARG A 161 0.99 6.52 6.15
C ARG A 161 2.05 7.57 6.50
N SER A 162 2.98 7.26 7.38
CA SER A 162 4.07 8.16 7.75
C SER A 162 4.94 8.48 6.53
N GLY A 163 5.36 7.47 5.78
CA GLY A 163 6.15 7.65 4.56
C GLY A 163 5.43 8.46 3.49
N PHE A 164 4.13 8.22 3.34
CA PHE A 164 3.28 9.01 2.45
C PHE A 164 3.24 10.47 2.86
N ALA A 165 2.99 10.77 4.14
CA ALA A 165 2.95 12.14 4.62
C ALA A 165 4.30 12.87 4.49
N SER A 166 5.42 12.18 4.65
CA SER A 166 6.76 12.79 4.60
C SER A 166 7.27 13.07 3.19
N GLU A 167 6.89 12.27 2.19
CA GLU A 167 7.44 12.37 0.83
C GLU A 167 6.46 12.97 -0.20
N TRP A 168 5.16 12.98 0.09
CA TRP A 168 4.11 13.28 -0.89
C TRP A 168 4.35 14.56 -1.70
N GLU A 169 4.49 15.70 -1.04
CA GLU A 169 4.58 17.00 -1.71
C GLU A 169 5.81 17.08 -2.62
N ASN A 170 6.98 16.70 -2.10
CA ASN A 170 8.23 16.71 -2.86
C ASN A 170 8.19 15.75 -4.05
N THR A 171 7.63 14.55 -3.89
CA THR A 171 7.52 13.59 -5.00
C THR A 171 6.54 14.10 -6.07
N VAL A 172 5.40 14.71 -5.69
CA VAL A 172 4.47 15.31 -6.65
C VAL A 172 5.15 16.42 -7.45
N LEU A 173 5.86 17.33 -6.76
CA LEU A 173 6.58 18.43 -7.41
C LEU A 173 7.64 17.95 -8.39
N SER A 174 8.28 16.80 -8.12
CA SER A 174 9.28 16.22 -9.03
C SER A 174 8.70 15.73 -10.36
N TYR A 175 7.38 15.54 -10.45
CA TYR A 175 6.68 15.06 -11.64
C TYR A 175 5.95 16.16 -12.43
N LEU A 176 6.01 17.42 -11.99
CA LEU A 176 5.39 18.58 -12.64
C LEU A 176 6.33 19.27 -13.63
#